data_AF-A0A443IM82-F1
#
_entry.id   AF-A0A443IM82-F1
#
_cell.length_a   1.000
_cell.length_b   1.000
_cell.length_c   1.000
_cell.angle_alpha   90.00
_cell.angle_beta   90.00
_cell.angle_gamma   90.00
#
_symmetry.space_group_name_H-M   'P 1'
#
loop_
_entity.id
_entity.type
_entity.pdbx_description
1 polymer ?
#
loop_
_entity_poly.entity_id
_entity_poly.type
_entity_poly.pdbx_seq_one_letter_code
_entity_poly.pdbx_strand_id
1 'polypeptide(L)'
;MNIVYEPMDRIMVLEQVSSILADHPPLMGKNCECELCQQASEAGRAARYSPKVARILAKGEDMTTSEYEYLIQRGLTQEEIEMETGVVLARFGQPSTPLTLQGYERLKEQGARDIEIARMYGMTESAFYKWKRMNGIIKIVVKGLDKETYAELKSAGFSDREIALKFGTHQENIHCWKHQNFIVEEIKAMNQTPGRYKRRQNA
;
A
#
# COMPACT_ATOMS: atom_id res chain seq x y z
N MET A 1 47.14 15.82 3.79
CA MET A 1 45.91 16.36 4.40
C MET A 1 44.74 15.71 3.66
N ASN A 2 44.01 14.81 4.31
CA ASN A 2 42.82 14.22 3.72
C ASN A 2 41.69 15.24 3.87
N ILE A 3 41.37 15.93 2.76
CA ILE A 3 40.19 16.78 2.70
C ILE A 3 38.99 15.83 2.69
N VAL A 4 38.36 15.67 3.85
CA VAL A 4 37.06 15.01 3.95
C VAL A 4 36.06 16.00 3.34
N TYR A 5 35.73 15.80 2.07
CA TYR A 5 34.61 16.52 1.46
C TYR A 5 33.34 16.02 2.15
N GLU A 6 32.73 16.85 2.99
CA GLU A 6 31.35 16.62 3.42
C GLU A 6 30.49 16.53 2.16
N PRO A 7 29.62 15.50 2.03
CA PRO A 7 28.78 15.35 0.85
C PRO A 7 27.86 16.58 0.72
N MET A 8 28.18 17.45 -0.24
CA MET A 8 27.38 18.63 -0.54
C MET A 8 26.02 18.22 -1.12
N ASP A 9 24.98 18.98 -0.77
CA ASP A 9 23.65 18.87 -1.37
C ASP A 9 23.77 18.85 -2.89
N ARG A 10 23.16 17.86 -3.54
CA ARG A 10 23.29 17.69 -5.00
C ARG A 10 22.67 18.84 -5.79
N ILE A 11 21.74 19.62 -5.21
CA ILE A 11 21.26 20.88 -5.82
C ILE A 11 22.43 21.87 -5.92
N MET A 12 23.18 22.06 -4.84
CA MET A 12 24.38 22.90 -4.84
C MET A 12 25.44 22.37 -5.80
N VAL A 13 25.63 21.05 -5.89
CA VAL A 13 26.57 20.47 -6.88
C VAL A 13 26.12 20.73 -8.31
N LEU A 14 24.82 20.66 -8.61
CA LEU A 14 24.29 20.94 -9.95
C LEU A 14 24.38 22.44 -10.30
N GLU A 15 24.14 23.33 -9.34
CA GLU A 15 24.35 24.78 -9.49
C GLU A 15 25.83 25.09 -9.72
N GLN A 16 26.73 24.48 -8.95
CA GLN A 16 28.17 24.63 -9.10
C GLN A 16 28.66 24.11 -10.46
N VAL A 17 28.20 22.94 -10.89
CA VAL A 17 28.51 22.39 -12.23
C VAL A 17 27.96 23.32 -13.32
N SER A 18 26.74 23.83 -13.17
CA SER A 18 26.14 24.76 -14.13
C SER A 18 26.91 26.08 -14.19
N SER A 19 27.39 26.58 -13.04
CA SER A 19 28.23 27.78 -12.97
C SER A 19 29.59 27.57 -13.64
N ILE A 20 30.25 26.44 -13.42
CA ILE A 20 31.54 26.11 -14.07
C ILE A 20 31.37 26.02 -15.59
N LEU A 21 30.27 25.43 -16.05
CA LEU A 21 29.99 25.27 -17.47
C LEU A 21 29.44 26.53 -18.14
N ALA A 22 29.01 27.55 -17.39
CA ALA A 22 28.56 28.83 -17.95
C ALA A 22 29.70 29.59 -18.65
N ASP A 23 30.92 29.44 -18.12
CA ASP A 23 32.14 30.03 -18.69
C ASP A 23 32.81 29.10 -19.72
N HIS A 24 32.20 27.94 -19.99
CA HIS A 24 32.75 27.01 -20.97
C HIS A 24 32.45 27.49 -22.40
N PRO A 25 33.47 27.62 -23.28
CA PRO A 25 33.25 28.06 -24.66
C PRO A 25 32.36 27.08 -25.44
N PRO A 26 31.51 27.54 -26.36
CA PRO A 26 30.54 26.68 -27.05
C PRO A 26 31.24 25.56 -27.86
N LEU A 27 31.01 24.32 -27.40
CA LEU A 27 31.31 22.99 -27.96
C LEU A 27 32.32 22.91 -29.11
N MET A 28 33.57 22.58 -28.77
CA MET A 28 34.47 21.81 -29.64
C MET A 28 34.28 20.31 -29.36
N GLY A 29 33.22 19.72 -29.91
CA GLY A 29 33.01 18.26 -29.89
C GLY A 29 32.55 17.65 -28.55
N LYS A 30 32.09 16.39 -28.60
CA LYS A 30 31.46 15.67 -27.49
C LYS A 30 32.43 15.22 -26.38
N ASN A 31 33.74 15.41 -26.54
CA ASN A 31 34.80 14.94 -25.65
C ASN A 31 35.82 16.06 -25.36
N CYS A 32 35.38 17.16 -24.77
CA CYS A 32 36.28 18.23 -24.35
C CYS A 32 36.99 17.81 -23.04
N GLU A 33 38.32 17.75 -23.06
CA GLU A 33 39.18 17.44 -21.89
C GLU A 33 39.76 18.71 -21.26
N CYS A 34 39.10 19.86 -21.42
CA CYS A 34 39.59 21.11 -20.85
C CYS A 34 39.45 21.12 -19.31
N GLU A 35 40.19 22.03 -18.69
CA GLU A 35 40.21 22.18 -17.23
C GLU A 35 38.81 22.43 -16.65
N LEU A 36 37.95 23.19 -17.34
CA LEU A 36 36.56 23.43 -16.93
C LEU A 36 35.70 22.16 -16.99
N CYS A 37 35.88 21.30 -18.00
CA CYS A 37 35.20 20.01 -18.09
C CYS A 37 35.68 19.05 -16.99
N GLN A 38 36.98 19.07 -16.69
CA GLN A 38 37.55 18.27 -15.62
C GLN A 38 37.04 18.73 -14.24
N GLN A 39 37.03 20.04 -13.97
CA GLN A 39 36.48 20.63 -12.76
C GLN A 39 34.98 20.35 -12.60
N ALA A 40 34.19 20.47 -13.67
CA ALA A 40 32.77 20.12 -13.66
C ALA A 40 32.55 18.61 -13.40
N SER A 41 33.41 17.74 -13.94
CA SER A 41 33.36 16.30 -13.70
C SER A 41 33.75 15.94 -12.26
N GLU A 42 34.77 16.59 -11.69
CA GLU A 42 35.18 16.42 -10.30
C GLU A 42 34.11 16.95 -9.33
N ALA A 43 33.53 18.11 -9.59
CA ALA A 43 32.38 18.63 -8.84
C ALA A 43 31.18 17.67 -8.95
N GLY A 44 30.86 17.18 -10.15
CA GLY A 44 29.78 16.21 -10.37
C GLY A 44 30.01 14.86 -9.68
N ARG A 45 31.26 14.44 -9.51
CA ARG A 45 31.68 13.24 -8.75
C ARG A 45 31.53 13.42 -7.23
N ALA A 46 31.54 14.65 -6.73
CA ALA A 46 31.28 14.94 -5.32
C ALA A 46 29.81 14.70 -4.93
N ALA A 47 28.90 14.59 -5.90
CA ALA A 47 27.50 14.43 -5.59
C ALA A 47 27.11 12.99 -5.23
N ARG A 48 26.52 12.83 -4.05
CA ARG A 48 26.19 11.57 -3.36
C ARG A 48 25.26 10.62 -4.14
N TYR A 49 24.31 11.14 -4.93
CA TYR A 49 23.26 10.34 -5.57
C TYR A 49 23.09 10.63 -7.06
N SER A 50 22.67 9.68 -7.90
CA SER A 50 22.38 9.99 -9.32
C SER A 50 21.32 11.11 -9.49
N PRO A 51 21.28 11.85 -10.62
CA PRO A 51 20.30 12.92 -10.84
C PRO A 51 18.83 12.52 -10.71
N LYS A 52 18.51 11.24 -10.97
CA LYS A 52 17.16 10.72 -10.76
C LYS A 52 16.88 10.46 -9.28
N VAL A 53 17.83 9.86 -8.56
CA VAL A 53 17.71 9.60 -7.11
C VAL A 53 17.60 10.92 -6.35
N ALA A 54 18.43 11.92 -6.66
CA ALA A 54 18.36 13.23 -6.02
C ALA A 54 17.03 13.96 -6.27
N ARG A 55 16.51 13.92 -7.51
CA ARG A 55 15.18 14.49 -7.81
C ARG A 55 14.06 13.82 -7.05
N ILE A 56 14.17 12.51 -6.82
CA ILE A 56 13.18 11.77 -6.04
C ILE A 56 13.28 12.15 -4.56
N LEU A 57 14.48 12.16 -3.98
CA LEU A 57 14.69 12.55 -2.58
C LEU A 57 14.21 13.99 -2.32
N ALA A 58 14.49 14.92 -3.24
CA ALA A 58 14.05 16.31 -3.13
C ALA A 58 12.52 16.50 -3.10
N LYS A 59 11.73 15.50 -3.50
CA LYS A 59 10.26 15.57 -3.37
C LYS A 59 9.78 15.44 -1.93
N GLY A 60 10.57 14.83 -1.05
CA GLY A 60 10.18 14.61 0.35
C GLY A 60 8.82 13.94 0.47
N GLU A 61 7.85 14.66 1.03
CA GLU A 61 6.47 14.20 1.27
C GLU A 61 5.70 13.93 -0.03
N ASP A 62 6.05 14.60 -1.13
CA ASP A 62 5.41 14.45 -2.44
C ASP A 62 5.96 13.24 -3.24
N MET A 63 6.86 12.46 -2.64
CA MET A 63 7.44 11.28 -3.27
C MET A 63 6.40 10.16 -3.42
N THR A 64 6.30 9.61 -4.62
CA THR A 64 5.40 8.48 -4.87
C THR A 64 5.99 7.14 -4.39
N THR A 65 5.13 6.16 -4.12
CA THR A 65 5.55 4.83 -3.66
C THR A 65 6.52 4.13 -4.63
N SER A 66 6.30 4.25 -5.94
CA SER A 66 7.17 3.67 -6.97
C SER A 66 8.54 4.35 -7.01
N GLU A 67 8.61 5.63 -6.66
CA GLU A 67 9.86 6.36 -6.53
C GLU A 67 10.62 5.93 -5.27
N TYR A 68 9.93 5.69 -4.15
CA TYR A 68 10.52 5.10 -2.96
C TYR A 68 11.08 3.69 -3.22
N GLU A 69 10.28 2.80 -3.85
CA GLU A 69 10.74 1.46 -4.25
C GLU A 69 11.97 1.54 -5.18
N TYR A 70 12.02 2.53 -6.07
CA TYR A 70 13.17 2.78 -6.92
C TYR A 70 14.43 3.16 -6.12
N LEU A 71 14.32 3.95 -5.05
CA LEU A 71 15.45 4.29 -4.18
C LEU A 71 16.02 3.05 -3.48
N ILE A 72 15.14 2.18 -2.96
CA ILE A 72 15.53 0.91 -2.33
C ILE A 72 16.22 -0.01 -3.34
N GLN A 73 15.68 -0.14 -4.55
CA GLN A 73 16.32 -0.92 -5.63
C GLN A 73 17.71 -0.37 -6.03
N ARG A 74 17.97 0.91 -5.78
CA ARG A 74 19.26 1.55 -6.01
C ARG A 74 20.21 1.46 -4.83
N GLY A 75 19.82 0.72 -3.79
CA GLY A 75 20.67 0.39 -2.66
C GLY A 75 20.64 1.42 -1.53
N LEU A 76 19.74 2.41 -1.57
CA LEU A 76 19.54 3.29 -0.42
C LEU A 76 18.78 2.53 0.66
N THR A 77 19.24 2.67 1.90
CA THR A 77 18.52 2.19 3.07
C THR A 77 17.35 3.13 3.40
N GLN A 78 16.37 2.61 4.13
CA GLN A 78 15.27 3.42 4.61
C GLN A 78 15.76 4.58 5.51
N GLU A 79 16.72 4.31 6.39
CA GLU A 79 17.32 5.31 7.29
C GLU A 79 17.99 6.46 6.51
N GLU A 80 18.67 6.14 5.41
CA GLU A 80 19.23 7.15 4.51
C GLU A 80 18.14 7.99 3.84
N ILE A 81 17.06 7.37 3.37
CA ILE A 81 15.95 8.09 2.73
C ILE A 81 15.26 9.01 3.74
N GLU A 82 14.99 8.53 4.96
CA GLU A 82 14.38 9.33 6.03
C GLU A 82 15.27 10.50 6.45
N MET A 83 16.58 10.28 6.56
CA MET A 83 17.56 11.32 6.89
C MET A 83 17.62 12.41 5.81
N GLU A 84 17.56 12.03 4.54
CA GLU A 84 17.65 12.95 3.40
C GLU A 84 16.34 13.69 3.14
N THR A 85 15.21 13.04 3.36
CA THR A 85 13.90 13.63 3.07
C THR A 85 13.26 14.31 4.27
N GLY A 86 13.72 14.03 5.49
CA GLY A 86 13.04 14.43 6.73
C GLY A 86 11.69 13.74 6.94
N VAL A 87 11.27 12.88 6.01
CA VAL A 87 10.00 12.16 6.07
C VAL A 87 10.26 10.85 6.78
N VAL A 88 9.74 10.72 8.00
CA VAL A 88 9.64 9.43 8.66
C VAL A 88 8.54 8.65 7.95
N LEU A 89 8.94 7.87 6.96
CA LEU A 89 8.04 6.92 6.32
C LEU A 89 7.66 5.90 7.39
N ALA A 90 6.44 6.05 7.91
CA ALA A 90 5.88 5.18 8.93
C ALA A 90 6.20 3.74 8.55
N ARG A 91 7.06 3.10 9.36
CA ARG A 91 7.57 1.75 9.20
C ARG A 91 6.61 0.91 8.37
N PHE A 92 7.02 0.46 7.18
CA PHE A 92 6.40 -0.74 6.62
C PHE A 92 6.88 -1.99 7.39
N GLY A 93 6.88 -1.91 8.72
CA GLY A 93 6.71 -3.07 9.55
C GLY A 93 5.22 -3.36 9.52
N GLN A 94 4.84 -4.56 9.10
CA GLN A 94 3.46 -4.99 9.24
C GLN A 94 3.00 -4.69 10.68
N PRO A 95 1.90 -3.95 10.87
CA PRO A 95 1.32 -3.80 12.19
C PRO A 95 1.18 -5.18 12.82
N SER A 96 1.72 -5.35 14.03
CA SER A 96 1.58 -6.62 14.77
C SER A 96 0.11 -6.94 15.08
N THR A 97 -0.76 -5.95 14.97
CA THR A 97 -2.20 -6.07 15.13
C THR A 97 -2.92 -6.09 13.78
N PRO A 98 -3.95 -6.95 13.63
CA PRO A 98 -4.77 -6.99 12.42
C PRO A 98 -5.51 -5.66 12.19
N LEU A 99 -5.78 -5.34 10.93
CA LEU A 99 -6.52 -4.14 10.55
C LEU A 99 -7.94 -4.14 11.15
N THR A 100 -8.24 -3.09 11.92
CA THR A 100 -9.57 -2.83 12.49
C THR A 100 -10.31 -1.78 11.66
N LEU A 101 -11.64 -1.74 11.80
CA LEU A 101 -12.50 -0.72 11.16
C LEU A 101 -12.04 0.70 11.51
N GLN A 102 -11.85 0.98 12.80
CA GLN A 102 -11.38 2.28 13.28
C GLN A 102 -9.99 2.63 12.76
N GLY A 103 -9.09 1.63 12.65
CA GLY A 103 -7.77 1.82 12.07
C GLY A 103 -7.83 2.20 10.59
N TYR A 104 -8.71 1.54 9.83
CA TYR A 104 -8.96 1.88 8.43
C TYR A 104 -9.53 3.29 8.27
N GLU A 105 -10.54 3.67 9.04
CA GLU A 105 -11.16 5.01 8.98
C GLU A 105 -10.14 6.11 9.25
N ARG A 106 -9.32 5.96 10.28
CA ARG A 106 -8.22 6.89 10.58
C ARG A 106 -7.24 7.03 9.42
N LEU A 107 -6.86 5.90 8.79
CA LEU A 107 -5.95 5.94 7.65
C LEU A 107 -6.59 6.62 6.43
N LYS A 108 -7.90 6.45 6.22
CA LYS A 108 -8.63 7.17 5.17
C LYS A 108 -8.70 8.68 5.43
N GLU A 109 -8.92 9.09 6.68
CA GLU A 109 -8.87 10.52 7.08
C GLU A 109 -7.49 11.14 6.83
N GLN A 110 -6.43 10.36 6.99
CA GLN A 110 -5.05 10.74 6.67
C GLN A 110 -4.73 10.72 5.17
N GLY A 111 -5.71 10.42 4.30
CA GLY A 111 -5.53 10.42 2.85
C GLY A 111 -4.94 9.12 2.27
N ALA A 112 -4.75 8.07 3.08
CA ALA A 112 -4.18 6.82 2.58
C ALA A 112 -5.08 6.15 1.54
N ARG A 113 -4.45 5.64 0.47
CA ARG A 113 -5.11 4.86 -0.57
C ARG A 113 -5.26 3.42 -0.13
N ASP A 114 -6.29 2.78 -0.64
CA ASP A 114 -6.64 1.39 -0.30
C ASP A 114 -5.48 0.41 -0.59
N ILE A 115 -4.73 0.64 -1.67
CA ILE A 115 -3.54 -0.16 -2.02
C ILE A 115 -2.39 0.02 -1.01
N GLU A 116 -2.24 1.21 -0.43
CA GLU A 116 -1.21 1.50 0.57
C GLU A 116 -1.57 0.84 1.89
N ILE A 117 -2.85 0.92 2.29
CA ILE A 117 -3.35 0.25 3.49
C ILE A 117 -3.20 -1.27 3.34
N ALA A 118 -3.57 -1.85 2.20
CA ALA A 118 -3.41 -3.29 1.94
C ALA A 118 -1.94 -3.72 2.08
N ARG A 119 -1.01 -2.98 1.47
CA ARG A 119 0.43 -3.24 1.56
C ARG A 119 0.95 -3.12 2.99
N MET A 120 0.55 -2.07 3.71
CA MET A 120 0.95 -1.81 5.09
C MET A 120 0.59 -2.98 6.01
N TYR A 121 -0.58 -3.59 5.82
CA TYR A 121 -1.03 -4.74 6.60
C TYR A 121 -0.67 -6.10 5.97
N GLY A 122 0.19 -6.12 4.94
CA GLY A 122 0.62 -7.36 4.30
C GLY A 122 -0.49 -8.14 3.59
N MET A 123 -1.57 -7.46 3.22
CA MET A 123 -2.73 -8.06 2.59
C MET A 123 -2.61 -8.00 1.07
N THR A 124 -3.01 -9.09 0.39
CA THR A 124 -3.28 -9.01 -1.04
C THR A 124 -4.51 -8.13 -1.29
N GLU A 125 -4.62 -7.55 -2.48
CA GLU A 125 -5.77 -6.73 -2.86
C GLU A 125 -7.10 -7.51 -2.68
N SER A 126 -7.14 -8.77 -3.11
CA SER A 126 -8.32 -9.63 -2.92
C SER A 126 -8.67 -9.84 -1.44
N ALA A 127 -7.68 -10.04 -0.57
CA ALA A 127 -7.90 -10.19 0.86
C ALA A 127 -8.40 -8.88 1.49
N PHE A 128 -7.87 -7.74 1.06
CA PHE A 128 -8.28 -6.42 1.53
C PHE A 128 -9.72 -6.09 1.13
N TYR A 129 -10.10 -6.33 -0.13
CA TYR A 129 -11.48 -6.16 -0.58
C TYR A 129 -12.46 -7.10 0.14
N LYS A 130 -12.04 -8.33 0.42
CA LYS A 130 -12.82 -9.24 1.26
C LYS A 130 -13.00 -8.69 2.67
N TRP A 131 -11.95 -8.17 3.29
CA TRP A 131 -12.02 -7.52 4.60
C TRP A 131 -12.97 -6.32 4.59
N LYS A 132 -12.93 -5.46 3.55
CA LYS A 132 -13.85 -4.33 3.40
C LYS A 132 -15.32 -4.77 3.29
N ARG A 133 -15.59 -5.86 2.57
CA ARG A 133 -16.94 -6.46 2.52
C ARG A 133 -17.36 -6.99 3.88
N MET A 134 -16.52 -7.75 4.56
CA MET A 134 -16.86 -8.33 5.88
C MET A 134 -17.15 -7.26 6.94
N ASN A 135 -16.49 -6.11 6.84
CA ASN A 135 -16.66 -4.98 7.76
C ASN A 135 -17.71 -3.96 7.29
N GLY A 136 -18.48 -4.25 6.24
CA GLY A 136 -19.59 -3.39 5.80
C GLY A 136 -19.19 -2.10 5.08
N ILE A 137 -17.88 -1.85 4.87
CA ILE A 137 -17.40 -0.70 4.08
C ILE A 137 -17.88 -0.82 2.63
N ILE A 138 -17.87 -2.04 2.08
CA ILE A 138 -18.49 -2.35 0.80
C ILE A 138 -19.79 -3.11 1.08
N LYS A 139 -20.92 -2.44 0.90
CA LYS A 139 -22.24 -3.02 1.15
C LYS A 139 -22.53 -4.13 0.13
N ILE A 140 -22.86 -5.31 0.62
CA ILE A 140 -23.35 -6.42 -0.21
C ILE A 140 -24.86 -6.39 -0.16
N VAL A 141 -25.49 -6.35 -1.33
CA VAL A 141 -26.94 -6.37 -1.47
C VAL A 141 -27.31 -7.65 -2.19
N VAL A 142 -28.12 -8.48 -1.54
CA VAL A 142 -28.71 -9.68 -2.13
C VAL A 142 -30.19 -9.37 -2.34
N LYS A 143 -30.60 -9.26 -3.60
CA LYS A 143 -31.96 -8.85 -3.95
C LYS A 143 -32.99 -9.82 -3.38
N GLY A 144 -33.94 -9.30 -2.60
CA GLY A 144 -35.02 -10.09 -2.00
C GLY A 144 -34.62 -10.86 -0.73
N LEU A 145 -33.40 -10.67 -0.21
CA LEU A 145 -32.96 -11.27 1.05
C LEU A 145 -32.86 -10.19 2.13
N ASP A 146 -33.71 -10.31 3.15
CA ASP A 146 -33.66 -9.54 4.39
C ASP A 146 -33.31 -10.45 5.58
N LYS A 147 -33.17 -9.85 6.78
CA LYS A 147 -32.76 -10.57 8.00
C LYS A 147 -33.77 -11.64 8.40
N GLU A 148 -35.06 -11.33 8.31
CA GLU A 148 -36.15 -12.23 8.71
C GLU A 148 -36.19 -13.45 7.79
N THR A 149 -36.21 -13.21 6.48
CA THR A 149 -36.17 -14.26 5.45
C THR A 149 -34.94 -15.15 5.61
N TYR A 150 -33.76 -14.57 5.91
CA TYR A 150 -32.56 -15.36 6.15
C TYR A 150 -32.68 -16.25 7.40
N ALA A 151 -33.19 -15.71 8.51
CA ALA A 151 -33.36 -16.44 9.76
C ALA A 151 -34.38 -17.59 9.62
N GLU A 152 -35.46 -17.38 8.87
CA GLU A 152 -36.44 -18.43 8.54
C GLU A 152 -35.81 -19.56 7.74
N LEU A 153 -35.05 -19.24 6.68
CA LEU A 153 -34.35 -20.24 5.88
C LEU A 153 -33.33 -21.03 6.70
N LYS A 154 -32.61 -20.37 7.61
CA LYS A 154 -31.68 -21.01 8.54
C LYS A 154 -32.41 -21.93 9.52
N SER A 155 -33.56 -21.52 10.03
CA SER A 155 -34.41 -22.33 10.92
C SER A 155 -35.00 -23.54 10.21
N ALA A 156 -35.31 -23.41 8.92
CA ALA A 156 -35.73 -24.49 8.04
C ALA A 156 -34.58 -25.44 7.63
N GLY A 157 -33.34 -25.16 8.06
CA GLY A 157 -32.18 -26.04 7.86
C GLY A 157 -31.40 -25.81 6.56
N PHE A 158 -31.67 -24.71 5.84
CA PHE A 158 -30.91 -24.38 4.64
C PHE A 158 -29.46 -24.00 4.98
N SER A 159 -28.54 -24.49 4.16
CA SER A 159 -27.13 -24.06 4.16
C SER A 159 -26.95 -22.75 3.39
N ASP A 160 -25.89 -22.00 3.70
CA ASP A 160 -25.56 -20.75 2.98
C ASP A 160 -25.42 -20.97 1.46
N ARG A 161 -25.00 -22.17 1.04
CA ARG A 161 -24.92 -22.56 -0.37
C ARG A 161 -26.30 -22.70 -1.00
N GLU A 162 -27.23 -23.37 -0.32
CA GLU A 162 -28.61 -23.54 -0.80
C GLU A 162 -29.36 -22.20 -0.83
N ILE A 163 -29.13 -21.33 0.17
CA ILE A 163 -29.64 -19.96 0.18
C ILE A 163 -29.06 -19.18 -1.00
N ALA A 164 -27.76 -19.25 -1.24
CA ALA A 164 -27.12 -18.56 -2.37
C ALA A 164 -27.72 -18.98 -3.71
N LEU A 165 -27.96 -20.28 -3.91
CA LEU A 165 -28.64 -20.80 -5.09
C LEU A 165 -30.07 -20.26 -5.21
N LYS A 166 -30.84 -20.22 -4.11
CA LYS A 166 -32.22 -19.71 -4.10
C LYS A 166 -32.30 -18.24 -4.54
N PHE A 167 -31.30 -17.43 -4.18
CA PHE A 167 -31.25 -16.00 -4.54
C PHE A 167 -30.37 -15.69 -5.75
N GLY A 168 -29.94 -16.71 -6.51
CA GLY A 168 -29.16 -16.53 -7.73
C GLY A 168 -27.83 -15.80 -7.50
N THR A 169 -27.19 -16.01 -6.35
CA THR A 169 -25.93 -15.34 -5.98
C THR A 169 -24.85 -16.34 -5.58
N HIS A 170 -23.62 -15.85 -5.41
CA HIS A 170 -22.51 -16.68 -4.97
C HIS A 170 -22.56 -16.88 -3.44
N GLN A 171 -22.15 -18.06 -2.95
CA GLN A 171 -22.14 -18.38 -1.52
C GLN A 171 -21.34 -17.37 -0.69
N GLU A 172 -20.24 -16.84 -1.24
CA GLU A 172 -19.42 -15.84 -0.55
C GLU A 172 -20.19 -14.52 -0.33
N ASN A 173 -21.13 -14.16 -1.21
CA ASN A 173 -21.98 -12.98 -1.01
C ASN A 173 -22.94 -13.19 0.16
N ILE A 174 -23.53 -14.38 0.30
CA ILE A 174 -24.35 -14.72 1.48
C ILE A 174 -23.50 -14.68 2.75
N HIS A 175 -22.27 -15.19 2.70
CA HIS A 175 -21.34 -15.14 3.82
C HIS A 175 -21.04 -13.70 4.25
N CYS A 176 -20.64 -12.83 3.31
CA CYS A 176 -20.35 -11.42 3.61
C CYS A 176 -21.61 -10.67 4.06
N TRP A 177 -22.73 -10.85 3.36
CA TRP A 177 -24.01 -10.23 3.71
C TRP A 177 -24.45 -10.59 5.13
N LYS A 178 -24.28 -11.86 5.52
CA LYS A 178 -24.56 -12.33 6.89
C LYS A 178 -23.72 -11.58 7.92
N HIS A 179 -22.42 -11.44 7.69
CA HIS A 179 -21.53 -10.71 8.61
C HIS A 179 -21.81 -9.20 8.66
N GLN A 180 -22.44 -8.62 7.64
CA GLN A 180 -22.91 -7.23 7.67
C GLN A 180 -24.22 -7.04 8.42
N ASN A 181 -25.04 -8.08 8.53
CA ASN A 181 -26.42 -7.98 9.03
C ASN A 181 -26.62 -8.63 10.40
N PHE A 182 -25.71 -9.47 10.86
CA PHE A 182 -25.83 -10.17 12.14
C PHE A 182 -24.55 -10.03 12.97
N ILE A 183 -24.70 -10.00 14.29
CA ILE A 183 -23.55 -10.09 15.19
C ILE A 183 -23.02 -11.53 15.25
N VAL A 184 -21.79 -11.69 15.73
CA VAL A 184 -21.10 -12.99 15.74
C VAL A 184 -21.87 -14.03 16.55
N GLU A 185 -22.54 -13.62 17.62
CA GLU A 185 -23.35 -14.44 18.52
C GLU A 185 -24.58 -14.99 17.79
N GLU A 186 -25.30 -14.14 17.06
CA GLU A 186 -26.45 -14.54 16.24
C GLU A 186 -26.02 -15.52 15.13
N ILE A 187 -24.90 -15.24 14.48
CA ILE A 187 -24.33 -16.12 13.45
C ILE A 187 -23.97 -17.48 14.05
N LYS A 188 -23.35 -17.52 15.24
CA LYS A 188 -23.03 -18.77 15.93
C LYS A 188 -24.30 -19.55 16.27
N ALA A 189 -25.31 -18.91 16.83
CA ALA A 189 -26.58 -19.55 17.17
C ALA A 189 -27.25 -20.19 15.93
N MET A 190 -27.32 -19.46 14.81
CA MET A 190 -27.90 -19.97 13.56
C MET A 190 -27.09 -21.08 12.86
N ASN A 191 -25.80 -21.23 13.20
CA ASN A 191 -24.95 -22.29 12.66
C ASN A 191 -24.87 -23.52 13.57
N GLN A 192 -25.29 -23.39 14.84
CA GLN A 192 -25.40 -24.50 15.79
C GLN A 192 -26.69 -25.31 15.60
N THR A 193 -27.62 -24.85 14.76
CA THR A 193 -28.88 -25.55 14.47
C THR A 193 -28.63 -26.94 13.86
N PRO A 194 -29.31 -28.02 14.30
CA PRO A 194 -28.85 -29.42 14.20
C PRO A 194 -29.00 -30.06 12.80
N GLY A 195 -28.97 -29.29 11.72
CA GLY A 195 -29.24 -29.79 10.36
C GLY A 195 -28.12 -30.64 9.77
N ARG A 196 -26.89 -30.55 10.30
CA ARG A 196 -25.73 -31.28 9.76
C ARG A 196 -25.67 -32.76 10.17
N TYR A 197 -26.36 -33.15 11.24
CA TYR A 197 -26.33 -34.54 11.74
C TYR A 197 -27.41 -35.45 11.11
N LYS A 198 -28.50 -34.88 10.57
CA LYS A 198 -29.61 -35.70 10.01
C LYS A 198 -29.32 -36.33 8.65
N ARG A 199 -28.36 -35.83 7.87
CA ARG A 199 -28.00 -36.44 6.56
C ARG A 199 -27.13 -37.71 6.66
N ARG A 200 -26.67 -38.10 7.86
CA ARG A 200 -25.85 -39.31 8.06
C ARG A 200 -26.60 -40.52 8.62
N GLN A 201 -27.89 -40.39 8.95
CA GLN A 201 -28.68 -41.50 9.50
C GLN A 201 -29.55 -42.21 8.44
N ASN A 202 -29.60 -41.71 7.20
CA ASN A 202 -30.37 -42.31 6.10
C ASN A 202 -29.50 -42.63 4.87
N ALA A 203 -28.24 -43.02 5.08
CA ALA A 203 -27.36 -43.54 4.03
C ALA A 203 -26.96 -44.98 4.36
#